data_AF-A0A822DCW6-F1
#
_entry.id   AF-A0A822DCW6-F1
#
_cell.length_a   1.000
_cell.length_b   1.000
_cell.length_c   1.000
_cell.angle_alpha   90.00
_cell.angle_beta   90.00
_cell.angle_gamma   90.00
#
_symmetry.space_group_name_H-M   'P 1'
#
loop_
_entity.id
_entity.type
_entity.pdbx_description
1 polymer ?
#
loop_
_entity_poly.entity_id
_entity_poly.type
_entity_poly.pdbx_seq_one_letter_code
_entity_poly.pdbx_strand_id
1 'polypeptide(L)'
;KVKCYFEQGFVDTPVYLIEELYAHDDISGPAIIIDPSCTIVVEPNCEAKITDCGDIRIAIQHIKEDTNSTELDLIRLSIFQNRFMSIAEQCGRVLQLTAISTNIKERLDFSCAMFGDI
;
A
#
# COMPACT_ATOMS: atom_id res chain seq x y z
N LYS A 1 -11.37 16.63 8.74
CA LYS A 1 -11.16 16.53 7.27
C LYS A 1 -9.96 17.36 6.89
N VAL A 2 -9.12 16.86 6.00
CA VAL A 2 -7.91 17.52 5.49
C VAL A 2 -7.91 17.46 3.96
N LYS A 3 -7.23 18.39 3.29
CA LYS A 3 -7.08 18.34 1.83
C LYS A 3 -5.90 17.44 1.47
N CYS A 4 -6.18 16.36 0.75
CA CYS A 4 -5.17 15.43 0.24
C CYS A 4 -5.14 15.49 -1.28
N TYR A 5 -3.95 15.36 -1.87
CA TYR A 5 -3.79 15.32 -3.31
C TYR A 5 -3.70 13.87 -3.79
N PHE A 6 -4.61 13.48 -4.68
CA PHE A 6 -4.61 12.19 -5.40
C PHE A 6 -4.47 12.44 -6.91
N GLU A 7 -4.47 11.39 -7.73
CA GLU A 7 -4.40 11.52 -9.21
C GLU A 7 -5.45 12.47 -9.80
N GLN A 8 -6.62 12.54 -9.16
CA GLN A 8 -7.77 13.36 -9.59
C GLN A 8 -7.69 14.81 -9.11
N GLY A 9 -6.64 15.18 -8.35
CA GLY A 9 -6.46 16.49 -7.74
C GLY A 9 -6.66 16.50 -6.23
N PHE A 10 -6.88 17.70 -5.66
CA PHE A 10 -7.13 17.86 -4.23
C PHE A 10 -8.55 17.42 -3.86
N VAL A 11 -8.66 16.48 -2.92
CA VAL A 11 -9.91 15.95 -2.38
C VAL A 11 -9.97 16.18 -0.86
N ASP A 12 -11.15 16.50 -0.34
CA ASP A 12 -11.38 16.60 1.11
C ASP A 12 -11.50 15.20 1.72
N THR A 13 -10.50 14.83 2.52
CA THR A 13 -10.33 13.48 3.06
C THR A 13 -10.65 13.46 4.57
N PRO A 14 -11.59 12.62 5.02
CA PRO A 14 -11.81 12.37 6.45
C PRO A 14 -10.59 11.70 7.09
N VAL A 15 -10.36 12.04 8.36
CA VAL A 15 -9.28 11.47 9.16
C VAL A 15 -9.95 10.76 10.33
N TYR A 16 -9.62 9.50 10.53
CA TYR A 16 -10.11 8.64 11.60
C TYR A 16 -8.95 8.28 12.52
N LEU A 17 -9.21 8.25 13.82
CA LEU A 17 -8.29 7.66 14.78
C LEU A 17 -8.66 6.19 14.95
N ILE A 18 -7.69 5.29 14.94
CA ILE A 18 -7.94 3.85 15.09
C ILE A 18 -8.69 3.53 16.40
N GLU A 19 -8.47 4.32 17.44
CA GLU A 19 -9.10 4.20 18.76
C GLU A 19 -10.61 4.49 18.75
N GLU A 20 -11.10 5.20 17.72
CA GLU A 20 -12.51 5.56 17.55
C GLU A 20 -13.26 4.58 16.63
N LEU A 21 -12.55 3.61 16.05
CA LEU A 21 -13.10 2.61 15.13
C LEU A 21 -13.41 1.30 15.85
N TYR A 22 -14.51 0.67 15.46
CA TYR A 22 -14.98 -0.59 16.01
C TYR A 22 -14.91 -1.71 14.97
N ALA A 23 -14.96 -2.96 15.46
CA ALA A 23 -15.05 -4.13 14.59
C ALA A 23 -16.24 -4.00 13.63
N HIS A 24 -16.01 -4.36 12.37
CA HIS A 24 -16.94 -4.23 11.24
C HIS A 24 -17.18 -2.82 10.69
N ASP A 25 -16.46 -1.79 11.16
CA ASP A 25 -16.51 -0.48 10.50
C ASP A 25 -15.93 -0.59 9.08
N ASP A 26 -16.73 -0.13 8.11
CA ASP A 26 -16.37 -0.02 6.70
C ASP A 26 -16.11 1.44 6.35
N ILE A 27 -14.89 1.73 5.91
CA ILE A 27 -14.40 3.06 5.58
C ILE A 27 -14.13 3.11 4.08
N SER A 28 -14.99 3.81 3.36
CA SER A 28 -14.78 4.09 1.93
C SER A 28 -13.70 5.15 1.74
N GLY A 29 -12.75 4.88 0.85
CA GLY A 29 -11.75 5.85 0.43
C GLY A 29 -12.36 6.97 -0.43
N PRO A 30 -11.71 8.16 -0.48
CA PRO A 30 -10.44 8.49 0.15
C PRO A 30 -10.59 8.75 1.66
N ALA A 31 -9.74 8.14 2.48
CA ALA A 31 -9.72 8.34 3.94
C ALA A 31 -8.29 8.21 4.49
N ILE A 32 -8.02 8.82 5.64
CA ILE A 32 -6.78 8.60 6.41
C ILE A 32 -7.16 7.98 7.75
N ILE A 33 -6.48 6.90 8.12
CA ILE A 33 -6.59 6.26 9.42
C ILE A 33 -5.26 6.45 10.15
N ILE A 34 -5.29 7.07 11.31
CA ILE A 34 -4.11 7.32 12.14
C ILE A 34 -4.09 6.29 13.27
N ASP A 35 -3.01 5.53 13.31
CA ASP A 35 -2.63 4.63 14.39
C ASP A 35 -1.42 5.22 15.13
N PRO A 36 -1.21 4.93 16.43
CA PRO A 36 -0.04 5.44 17.16
C PRO A 36 1.32 5.07 16.52
N SER A 37 1.36 3.98 15.75
CA SER A 37 2.59 3.47 15.11
C SER A 37 2.66 3.73 13.61
N CYS A 38 1.54 4.05 12.95
CA CYS A 38 1.50 4.23 11.51
C CYS A 38 0.37 5.14 11.04
N THR A 39 0.45 5.62 9.81
CA THR A 39 -0.63 6.37 9.15
C THR A 39 -1.00 5.65 7.87
N ILE A 40 -2.26 5.24 7.77
CA ILE A 40 -2.79 4.44 6.68
C ILE A 40 -3.63 5.34 5.80
N VAL A 41 -3.29 5.40 4.51
CA VAL A 41 -4.05 6.13 3.50
C VAL A 41 -4.90 5.13 2.73
N VAL A 42 -6.22 5.28 2.81
CA VAL A 42 -7.19 4.55 2.00
C VAL A 42 -7.44 5.36 0.74
N GLU A 43 -6.96 4.87 -0.40
CA GLU A 43 -7.07 5.58 -1.68
C GLU A 43 -8.51 5.64 -2.22
N PRO A 44 -8.82 6.57 -3.13
CA PRO A 44 -10.08 6.52 -3.88
C PRO A 44 -10.29 5.16 -4.55
N ASN A 45 -11.52 4.64 -4.54
CA ASN A 45 -11.88 3.29 -5.01
C ASN A 45 -11.36 2.13 -4.15
N CYS A 46 -10.82 2.40 -2.96
CA CYS A 46 -10.53 1.37 -1.97
C CYS A 46 -11.52 1.45 -0.81
N GLU A 47 -11.73 0.32 -0.15
CA GLU A 47 -12.57 0.17 1.03
C GLU A 47 -11.76 -0.52 2.13
N ALA A 48 -11.64 0.14 3.28
CA ALA A 48 -10.97 -0.41 4.45
C ALA A 48 -12.01 -0.93 5.44
N LYS A 49 -11.85 -2.17 5.90
CA LYS A 49 -12.71 -2.83 6.88
C LYS A 49 -11.91 -3.23 8.11
N ILE A 50 -12.41 -2.86 9.29
CA ILE A 50 -11.86 -3.35 10.56
C ILE A 50 -12.37 -4.78 10.79
N THR A 51 -11.44 -5.73 10.88
CA THR A 51 -11.76 -7.13 11.20
C THR A 51 -12.06 -7.33 12.69
N ASP A 52 -12.66 -8.46 13.04
CA ASP A 52 -13.01 -8.81 14.44
C ASP A 52 -11.79 -8.86 15.37
N CYS A 53 -10.60 -9.13 14.79
CA CYS A 53 -9.32 -9.18 15.49
C CYS A 53 -8.67 -7.79 15.66
N GLY A 54 -9.25 -6.74 15.07
CA GLY A 54 -8.68 -5.38 15.06
C GLY A 54 -7.73 -5.09 13.89
N ASP A 55 -7.49 -6.06 13.00
CA ASP A 55 -6.69 -5.81 11.79
C ASP A 55 -7.48 -4.99 10.77
N ILE A 56 -6.79 -4.17 9.98
CA ILE A 56 -7.39 -3.40 8.89
C ILE A 56 -7.21 -4.16 7.59
N ARG A 57 -8.32 -4.55 6.96
CA ARG A 57 -8.34 -5.16 5.62
C ARG A 57 -8.73 -4.12 4.59
N ILE A 58 -7.85 -3.85 3.63
CA ILE A 58 -8.14 -2.95 2.50
C ILE A 58 -8.44 -3.78 1.27
N ALA A 59 -9.58 -3.53 0.64
CA ALA A 59 -10.00 -4.12 -0.62
C ALA A 59 -10.17 -3.02 -1.67
N ILE A 60 -9.81 -3.33 -2.92
CA ILE A 60 -10.10 -2.45 -4.05
C ILE A 60 -11.55 -2.72 -4.45
N GLN A 61 -12.41 -1.69 -4.46
CA GLN A 61 -13.73 -1.82 -5.07
C GLN A 61 -13.51 -2.03 -6.56
N HIS A 62 -13.95 -3.19 -7.07
CA HIS A 62 -13.81 -3.55 -8.48
C HIS A 62 -14.22 -2.36 -9.35
N ILE A 63 -13.24 -1.73 -9.99
CA ILE A 63 -13.46 -0.95 -11.20
C ILE A 63 -14.16 -1.95 -12.13
N LYS A 64 -15.35 -1.61 -12.63
CA LYS A 64 -16.02 -2.40 -13.68
C LYS A 64 -14.94 -2.82 -14.67
N GLU A 65 -14.68 -4.12 -14.76
CA GLU A 65 -13.81 -4.65 -15.78
C GLU A 65 -14.39 -4.14 -17.10
N ASP A 66 -13.71 -3.19 -17.73
CA ASP A 66 -13.81 -3.10 -19.17
C ASP A 66 -13.41 -4.50 -19.64
N THR A 67 -14.38 -5.21 -20.21
CA THR A 67 -14.21 -6.48 -20.89
C THR A 67 -13.40 -6.30 -22.16
N ASN A 68 -12.28 -5.59 -22.07
CA ASN A 68 -11.18 -5.66 -22.99
C ASN A 68 -10.18 -6.59 -22.32
N SER A 69 -10.44 -7.88 -22.48
CA SER A 69 -9.48 -8.95 -22.19
C SER A 69 -8.20 -8.66 -22.96
N THR A 70 -7.32 -7.86 -22.38
CA THR A 70 -5.89 -8.03 -22.61
C THR A 70 -5.64 -9.43 -22.07
N GLU A 71 -5.46 -10.41 -22.96
CA GLU A 71 -5.03 -11.75 -22.54
C GLU A 71 -3.82 -11.56 -21.64
N LEU A 72 -4.04 -11.68 -20.34
CA LEU A 72 -3.00 -11.57 -19.34
C LEU A 72 -2.15 -12.82 -19.50
N ASP A 73 -1.09 -12.70 -20.30
CA ASP A 73 -0.13 -13.78 -20.49
C ASP A 73 0.56 -14.04 -19.16
N LEU A 74 0.09 -15.09 -18.47
CA LEU A 74 0.60 -15.53 -17.17
C LEU A 74 2.11 -15.75 -17.19
N ILE A 75 2.68 -16.11 -18.35
CA ILE A 75 4.13 -16.27 -18.52
C ILE A 75 4.80 -14.89 -18.45
N ARG A 76 4.30 -13.89 -19.18
CA ARG A 76 4.83 -12.53 -19.14
C ARG A 76 4.69 -11.90 -17.76
N LEU A 77 3.55 -12.08 -17.10
CA LEU A 77 3.35 -11.59 -15.73
C LEU A 77 4.36 -12.23 -14.77
N SER A 78 4.56 -13.54 -14.86
CA SER A 78 5.53 -14.26 -14.03
C SER A 78 6.96 -13.79 -14.28
N ILE A 79 7.34 -13.56 -15.55
CA ILE A 79 8.66 -13.03 -15.91
C ILE A 79 8.84 -11.61 -15.35
N PHE A 80 7.83 -10.76 -15.49
CA PHE A 80 7.86 -9.39 -15.00
C PHE A 80 8.02 -9.38 -13.48
N GLN A 81 7.16 -10.09 -12.76
CA GLN A 81 7.21 -10.20 -11.30
C GLN A 81 8.58 -10.69 -10.80
N ASN A 82 9.10 -11.80 -11.37
CA ASN A 82 10.39 -12.36 -10.97
C ASN A 82 11.56 -11.39 -11.22
N ARG A 83 11.50 -10.60 -12.30
CA ARG A 83 12.53 -9.61 -12.60
C ARG A 83 12.55 -8.48 -11.57
N PHE A 84 11.39 -7.89 -11.27
CA PHE A 84 11.32 -6.82 -10.26
C PHE A 84 11.68 -7.33 -8.88
N MET A 85 11.20 -8.51 -8.51
CA MET A 85 11.53 -9.14 -7.23
C MET A 85 13.03 -9.40 -7.10
N SER A 86 13.68 -9.93 -8.14
CA SER A 86 15.13 -10.17 -8.12
C SER A 86 15.94 -8.87 -7.96
N ILE A 87 15.51 -7.78 -8.59
CA ILE A 87 16.16 -6.47 -8.42
C ILE A 87 15.96 -5.97 -6.98
N ALA A 88 14.73 -6.02 -6.47
CA ALA A 88 14.41 -5.61 -5.10
C ALA A 88 15.21 -6.42 -4.06
N GLU A 89 15.35 -7.72 -4.25
CA GLU A 89 16.18 -8.60 -3.39
C GLU A 89 17.66 -8.20 -3.42
N GLN A 90 18.21 -7.92 -4.60
CA GLN A 90 19.59 -7.47 -4.74
C GLN A 90 19.80 -6.11 -4.05
N CYS A 91 18.88 -5.15 -4.27
CA CYS A 91 18.89 -3.86 -3.60
C CYS A 91 18.82 -4.02 -2.08
N GLY A 92 17.91 -4.84 -1.57
CA GLY A 92 17.75 -5.11 -0.13
C GLY A 92 19.02 -5.70 0.49
N ARG A 93 19.68 -6.64 -0.21
CA ARG A 93 20.95 -7.23 0.25
C ARG A 93 22.07 -6.19 0.30
N VAL A 94 22.16 -5.30 -0.68
CA VAL A 94 23.14 -4.22 -0.68
C VAL A 94 22.89 -3.28 0.50
N LEU A 95 21.64 -2.84 0.71
CA LEU A 95 21.25 -1.98 1.84
C LEU A 95 21.65 -2.60 3.19
N GLN A 96 21.42 -3.92 3.35
CA GLN A 96 21.81 -4.65 4.56
C GLN A 96 23.33 -4.66 4.81
N LEU A 97 24.13 -4.78 3.76
CA LEU A 97 25.59 -4.85 3.85
C LEU A 97 26.23 -3.46 4.05
N THR A 98 25.63 -2.41 3.50
CA THR A 98 26.19 -1.04 3.54
C THR A 98 25.62 -0.17 4.66
N ALA A 99 24.64 -0.67 5.43
CA ALA A 99 24.06 0.07 6.55
C ALA A 99 25.13 0.40 7.61
N ILE A 100 25.39 1.71 7.80
CA ILE A 100 26.37 2.23 8.77
C ILE A 100 25.77 2.25 10.20
N SER A 101 24.46 2.49 10.33
CA SER A 101 23.77 2.53 11.62
C SER A 101 23.48 1.11 12.12
N THR A 102 23.99 0.76 13.30
CA THR A 102 23.72 -0.52 13.96
C THR A 102 22.23 -0.72 14.24
N ASN A 103 21.54 0.35 14.68
CA ASN A 103 20.09 0.31 14.94
C ASN A 103 19.28 -0.04 13.68
N ILE A 104 19.65 0.53 12.53
CA ILE A 104 18.97 0.23 11.25
C ILE A 104 19.34 -1.17 10.74
N LYS A 105 20.60 -1.57 10.88
CA LYS A 105 21.13 -2.84 10.38
C LYS A 105 20.57 -4.06 11.12
N GLU A 106 20.50 -3.99 12.45
CA GLU A 106 20.02 -5.11 13.29
C GLU A 106 18.50 -5.26 13.23
N ARG A 107 17.77 -4.15 13.13
CA ARG A 107 16.30 -4.14 13.03
C ARG A 107 15.79 -4.38 11.61
N LEU A 108 16.67 -4.31 10.61
CA LEU A 108 16.33 -4.37 9.19
C LEU A 108 15.36 -3.26 8.77
N ASP A 109 15.51 -2.07 9.35
CA ASP A 109 14.67 -0.89 9.11
C ASP A 109 15.04 -0.20 7.79
N PHE A 110 14.98 -0.93 6.67
CA PHE A 110 15.22 -0.41 5.33
C PHE A 110 14.21 -0.98 4.32
N SER A 111 13.89 -0.19 3.30
CA SER A 111 13.04 -0.59 2.20
C SER A 111 13.57 -0.01 0.89
N CYS A 112 13.23 -0.65 -0.23
CA CYS A 112 13.47 -0.12 -1.56
C CYS A 112 12.17 -0.19 -2.37
N ALA A 113 11.89 0.86 -3.13
CA ALA A 113 10.77 0.90 -4.07
C ALA A 113 11.33 1.03 -5.49
N MET A 114 10.75 0.27 -6.41
CA MET A 114 11.08 0.29 -7.84
C MET A 114 9.96 1.00 -8.57
N PHE A 115 10.28 2.07 -9.29
CA PHE A 115 9.34 2.78 -10.15
C PHE A 115 9.70 2.50 -11.60
N GLY A 116 8.72 2.12 -12.41
CA GLY A 116 8.87 2.00 -13.84
C GLY A 116 8.27 3.23 -14.52
N ASP A 117 8.92 3.69 -15.58
CA ASP A 117 8.28 4.57 -16.56
C ASP A 117 7.40 3.67 -17.44
N ILE A 118 6.09 3.65 -17.18
CA ILE A 118 5.08 3.01 -18.04
C ILE A 118 4.32 4.10 -18.79
#